data_AF-A0A2M7ACL0-F1
#
_entry.id   AF-A0A2M7ACL0-F1
#
_cell.length_a   1.000
_cell.length_b   1.000
_cell.length_c   1.000
_cell.angle_alpha   90.00
_cell.angle_beta   90.00
_cell.angle_gamma   90.00
#
_symmetry.space_group_name_H-M   'P 1'
#
loop_
_entity.id
_entity.type
_entity.pdbx_description
1 polymer ?
#
loop_
_entity_poly.entity_id
_entity_poly.type
_entity_poly.pdbx_seq_one_letter_code
_entity_poly.pdbx_strand_id
1 'polypeptide(L)' 'MRRNGNAVSRNYRIEPLCLPIIEKSRKIPRERVKDPWDRLIAATSMHLRLPLITRDESLSKLGLDVVW' A
#
# COMPACT_ATOMS: atom_id res chain seq x y z
N MET A 1 -12.68 26.02 -6.16
CA MET A 1 -13.42 24.77 -6.43
C MET A 1 -12.64 23.60 -5.84
N ARG A 2 -12.98 23.13 -4.63
CA ARG A 2 -12.38 21.93 -4.02
C ARG A 2 -13.46 20.85 -3.99
N ARG A 3 -13.32 19.79 -4.80
CA ARG A 3 -14.15 18.60 -4.65
C ARG A 3 -13.55 17.78 -3.50
N ASN A 4 -14.10 17.93 -2.30
CA ASN A 4 -13.90 16.94 -1.23
C ASN A 4 -14.66 15.67 -1.63
N GLY A 5 -14.02 14.82 -2.43
CA GLY A 5 -14.56 13.52 -2.82
C GLY A 5 -14.40 12.51 -1.70
N ASN A 6 -15.17 12.64 -0.61
CA ASN A 6 -15.39 11.51 0.29
C ASN A 6 -16.35 10.55 -0.42
N ALA A 7 -15.80 9.67 -1.26
CA ALA A 7 -16.51 8.46 -1.66
C ALA A 7 -16.66 7.58 -0.42
N VAL A 8 -17.81 7.70 0.26
CA VAL A 8 -18.11 6.89 1.45
C VAL A 8 -18.58 5.52 0.98
N SER A 9 -17.67 4.56 0.97
CA SER A 9 -18.02 3.15 0.89
C SER A 9 -18.51 2.67 2.26
N ARG A 10 -19.53 1.80 2.30
CA ARG A 10 -19.99 1.15 3.55
C ARG A 10 -19.02 0.08 4.06
N ASN A 11 -18.26 -0.55 3.15
CA ASN A 11 -17.47 -1.75 3.46
C ASN A 11 -15.97 -1.57 3.18
N TYR A 12 -15.57 -0.40 2.70
CA TYR A 12 -14.18 -0.08 2.39
C TYR A 12 -13.84 1.28 2.99
N ARG A 13 -12.64 1.39 3.55
CA ARG A 13 -12.06 2.66 3.96
C ARG A 13 -10.95 3.01 2.98
N ILE A 14 -11.05 4.20 2.40
CA ILE A 14 -9.98 4.75 1.57
C ILE A 14 -8.98 5.40 2.52
N GLU A 15 -7.75 4.91 2.51
CA GLU A 15 -6.67 5.54 3.28
C GLU A 15 -5.96 6.59 2.42
N PRO A 16 -5.82 7.84 2.92
CA PRO A 16 -5.15 8.88 2.17
C PRO A 16 -3.65 8.60 2.09
N LEU A 17 -3.07 8.94 0.95
CA LEU A 17 -1.62 8.89 0.82
C LEU A 17 -0.99 9.99 1.68
N CYS A 18 -0.11 9.60 2.60
CA CYS A 18 0.51 10.50 3.56
C CYS A 18 2.04 10.35 3.57
N LEU A 19 2.73 11.34 4.12
CA LEU A 19 4.20 11.37 4.16
C LEU A 19 4.82 10.09 4.77
N PRO A 20 4.32 9.53 5.89
CA PRO A 20 4.81 8.26 6.42
C PRO A 20 4.77 7.08 5.43
N ILE A 21 3.74 7.02 4.58
CA ILE A 21 3.62 5.98 3.53
C ILE A 21 4.67 6.22 2.44
N ILE A 22 4.85 7.47 2.01
CA ILE A 22 5.87 7.84 1.02
C ILE A 22 7.28 7.52 1.52
N GLU A 23 7.59 7.82 2.77
CA GLU A 23 8.90 7.53 3.36
C GLU A 23 9.16 6.03 3.47
N LYS A 24 8.14 5.23 3.81
CA LYS A 24 8.22 3.78 3.82
C LYS A 24 8.39 3.22 2.40
N SER A 25 7.68 3.73 1.40
CA SER A 25 7.77 3.22 0.03
C SER A 25 9.15 3.44 -0.58
N ARG A 26 9.82 4.54 -0.22
CA ARG A 26 11.22 4.81 -0.62
C ARG A 26 12.23 3.83 -0.04
N LYS A 27 11.89 3.11 1.03
CA LYS A 27 12.75 2.07 1.64
C LYS A 27 12.59 0.71 0.96
N ILE A 28 11.59 0.52 0.10
CA ILE A 28 11.41 -0.72 -0.66
C ILE A 28 12.30 -0.64 -1.91
N PRO A 29 13.30 -1.54 -2.07
CA PRO A 29 14.22 -1.50 -3.20
C PRO A 29 13.49 -1.70 -4.54
N ARG A 30 13.87 -0.92 -5.55
CA ARG A 30 13.27 -0.99 -6.90
C ARG A 30 13.57 -2.32 -7.59
N GLU A 31 14.66 -2.96 -7.21
CA GLU A 31 15.12 -4.25 -7.72
C GLU A 31 14.22 -5.39 -7.22
N ARG A 32 13.59 -5.22 -6.05
CA ARG A 32 12.64 -6.19 -5.47
C ARG A 32 11.23 -5.96 -5.97
N VAL A 33 10.79 -4.71 -6.03
CA VAL A 33 9.46 -4.32 -6.53
C VAL A 33 9.65 -3.22 -7.55
N LYS A 34 9.45 -3.53 -8.83
CA LYS A 34 9.73 -2.60 -9.93
C LYS A 34 8.69 -1.49 -10.04
N ASP A 35 7.41 -1.85 -9.87
CA ASP A 35 6.31 -0.90 -10.01
C ASP A 35 6.24 0.08 -8.82
N PRO A 36 6.16 1.39 -9.06
CA PRO A 36 6.08 2.39 -7.99
C PRO A 36 4.79 2.34 -7.19
N TRP A 37 3.68 1.92 -7.78
CA TRP A 37 2.38 1.82 -7.12
C TRP A 37 2.33 0.60 -6.20
N ASP A 38 2.91 -0.52 -6.61
CA ASP A 38 3.05 -1.70 -5.74
C ASP A 38 3.88 -1.40 -4.50
N ARG A 39 4.95 -0.59 -4.63
CA ARG A 39 5.71 -0.08 -3.47
C ARG A 39 4.86 0.79 -2.55
N LEU A 40 3.95 1.60 -3.09
CA LEU A 40 3.05 2.42 -2.28
C LEU A 40 2.00 1.56 -1.57
N ILE A 41 1.45 0.55 -2.24
CA ILE A 41 0.48 -0.39 -1.66
C ILE A 41 1.13 -1.19 -0.52
N ALA A 42 2.33 -1.75 -0.76
CA ALA A 42 3.10 -2.44 0.26
C ALA A 42 3.47 -1.53 1.44
N ALA A 43 3.91 -0.29 1.18
CA ALA A 43 4.19 0.66 2.24
C ALA A 43 2.94 1.04 3.05
N THR A 44 1.77 1.08 2.40
CA THR A 44 0.49 1.34 3.05
C THR A 44 0.14 0.20 4.00
N SER A 45 0.23 -1.06 3.57
CA SER A 45 -0.01 -2.22 4.45
C SER A 45 0.96 -2.25 5.64
N MET A 46 2.25 -1.96 5.40
CA MET A 46 3.27 -1.83 6.45
C MET A 46 3.02 -0.65 7.41
N HIS A 47 2.39 0.42 6.94
CA HIS A 47 2.04 1.57 7.77
C HIS A 47 0.85 1.25 8.68
N LEU A 48 -0.19 0.66 8.09
CA LEU A 48 -1.43 0.29 8.79
C LEU A 48 -1.30 -0.98 9.62
N ARG A 49 -0.24 -1.77 9.40
CA ARG A 49 -0.02 -3.10 10.02
C ARG A 49 -1.16 -4.06 9.73
N LEU A 50 -1.61 -4.08 8.48
CA LEU A 50 -2.66 -4.96 7.99
C LEU A 50 -2.08 -5.97 6.99
N PRO A 51 -2.65 -7.18 6.89
CA PRO A 51 -2.29 -8.10 5.83
C PRO A 51 -2.61 -7.48 4.46
N LEU A 52 -1.79 -7.81 3.47
CA LEU A 52 -1.99 -7.40 2.09
C LEU A 52 -2.68 -8.52 1.31
N ILE A 53 -3.84 -8.22 0.72
CA ILE A 53 -4.51 -9.14 -0.20
C ILE A 53 -3.84 -9.02 -1.57
N THR A 54 -3.10 -10.05 -2.02
CA THR A 54 -2.41 -10.01 -3.33
C THR A 54 -2.00 -11.40 -3.86
N ARG A 55 -2.13 -11.63 -5.19
CA ARG A 55 -1.54 -12.79 -5.91
C ARG A 55 -0.07 -12.58 -6.23
N ASP A 56 0.44 -11.38 -6.05
CA ASP A 56 1.77 -11.02 -6.50
C ASP A 56 2.84 -11.61 -5.57
N GLU A 57 3.51 -12.64 -6.07
CA GLU A 57 4.61 -13.31 -5.38
C GLU A 57 5.82 -12.42 -5.11
N SER A 58 5.98 -11.31 -5.85
CA SER A 58 7.07 -10.37 -5.58
C SER A 58 6.82 -9.62 -4.26
N LEU A 59 5.56 -9.37 -3.91
CA LEU A 59 5.17 -8.67 -2.69
C LEU A 59 5.18 -9.59 -1.46
N SER A 60 4.86 -10.88 -1.62
CA SER A 60 4.96 -11.86 -0.52
C SER A 60 6.40 -12.04 -0.03
N LYS A 61 7.39 -11.90 -0.93
CA LYS A 61 8.82 -11.98 -0.60
C LYS A 61 9.36 -10.80 0.21
N LEU A 62 8.53 -9.78 0.49
CA LEU A 62 8.90 -8.63 1.31
C LEU A 62 8.75 -8.89 2.82
N GLY A 63 8.32 -10.09 3.23
CA GLY A 63 8.02 -10.40 4.63
C GLY A 63 6.74 -9.73 5.13
N LEU A 64 5.84 -9.40 4.19
CA LEU A 64 4.48 -8.94 4.49
C LEU A 64 3.61 -10.12 4.89
N ASP A 65 2.68 -9.89 5.81
CA ASP A 65 1.56 -10.80 5.98
C ASP A 65 0.66 -10.69 4.75
N VAL A 66 0.47 -11.80 4.03
CA VAL A 66 -0.26 -11.85 2.76
C VAL A 66 -1.40 -12.85 2.86
N VAL A 67 -2.58 -12.42 2.42
CA VAL A 67 -3.78 -13.27 2.30
C VAL A 67 -4.12 -13.41 0.83
N TRP A 68 -4.44 -14.64 0.40
CA TRP A 68 -4.79 -14.94 -0.99
C TRP A 68 -6.05 -15.81 -1.11
#